data_AF-A0A4Z1A4L4-F1
#
_entry.id   AF-A0A4Z1A4L4-F1
#
_cell.length_a   1.000
_cell.length_b   1.000
_cell.length_c   1.000
_cell.angle_alpha   90.00
_cell.angle_beta   90.00
_cell.angle_gamma   90.00
#
_symmetry.space_group_name_H-M   'P 1'
#
loop_
_entity.id
_entity.type
_entity.pdbx_description
1 polymer ?
#
loop_
_entity_poly.entity_id
_entity_poly.type
_entity_poly.pdbx_seq_one_letter_code
_entity_poly.pdbx_strand_id
1 'polypeptide(L)'
;MPKHLFFSLFLGISLCFTSCAPKKQEINAYDLKRVLERFAQNRIQTGLMADTKRPTPSDIQLFEEACDVYRLSIPEAKAMLKKDNKALYESIYGNE
;
A
#
# COMPACT_ATOMS: atom_id res chain seq x y z
N MET A 1 25.60 -17.30 38.75
CA MET A 1 25.28 -15.92 38.27
C MET A 1 24.64 -15.99 36.88
N PRO A 2 23.29 -16.02 36.74
CA PRO A 2 22.62 -16.13 35.44
C PRO A 2 21.91 -14.83 34.99
N LYS A 3 22.25 -13.68 35.60
CA LYS A 3 21.53 -12.40 35.38
C LYS A 3 21.79 -11.77 34.00
N HIS A 4 22.94 -12.06 33.38
CA HIS A 4 23.31 -11.48 32.08
C HIS A 4 22.63 -12.15 30.87
N LEU A 5 22.28 -13.44 30.97
CA LEU A 5 21.59 -14.18 29.91
C LEU A 5 20.15 -13.70 29.71
N PHE A 6 19.46 -13.35 30.80
CA PHE A 6 18.12 -12.79 30.74
C PHE A 6 18.10 -11.41 30.08
N PHE A 7 19.09 -10.55 30.38
CA PHE A 7 19.14 -9.21 29.84
C PHE A 7 19.34 -9.17 28.31
N SER A 8 20.22 -10.04 27.77
CA SER A 8 20.40 -10.16 26.32
C SER A 8 19.18 -10.70 25.59
N LEU A 9 18.42 -11.61 26.22
CA LEU A 9 17.18 -12.14 25.65
C LEU A 9 16.09 -11.05 25.55
N PHE A 10 15.94 -10.24 26.60
CA PHE A 10 14.99 -9.12 26.60
C PHE A 10 15.38 -8.02 25.61
N LEU A 11 16.67 -7.73 25.45
CA LEU A 11 17.14 -6.73 24.47
C LEU A 11 16.88 -7.18 23.03
N GLY A 12 17.10 -8.47 22.73
CA GLY A 12 16.81 -9.05 21.41
C GLY A 12 15.32 -9.03 21.06
N ILE A 13 14.43 -9.29 22.04
CA ILE A 13 12.98 -9.23 21.85
C ILE A 13 12.52 -7.79 21.59
N SER A 14 13.09 -6.80 22.29
CA SER A 14 12.71 -5.39 22.14
C SER A 14 13.07 -4.83 20.75
N LEU A 15 14.19 -5.26 20.17
CA LEU A 15 14.61 -4.89 18.81
C LEU A 15 13.64 -5.39 17.73
N CYS A 16 13.04 -6.57 17.90
CA CYS A 16 12.08 -7.13 16.92
C CYS A 16 10.77 -6.34 16.81
N PHE A 17 10.36 -5.60 17.85
CA PHE A 17 9.11 -4.83 17.83
C PHE A 17 9.22 -3.47 17.11
N THR A 18 10.42 -3.04 16.74
CA THR A 18 10.63 -1.72 16.10
C THR A 18 10.51 -1.73 14.56
N SER A 19 10.27 -2.89 13.95
CA SER A 19 10.30 -3.04 12.48
C SER A 19 8.97 -2.72 11.76
N CYS A 20 7.88 -2.48 12.49
CA CYS A 20 6.59 -2.13 11.90
C CYS A 20 6.30 -0.63 12.07
N ALA A 21 6.79 0.20 11.14
CA ALA A 21 6.31 1.58 11.05
C ALA A 21 4.82 1.56 10.66
N PRO A 22 3.93 2.22 11.42
CA PRO A 22 2.49 2.19 11.14
C PRO A 22 2.19 2.86 9.79
N LYS A 23 1.16 2.36 9.10
CA LYS A 23 0.62 3.04 7.92
C LYS A 23 0.05 4.40 8.33
N LYS A 24 0.21 5.40 7.47
CA LYS A 24 -0.36 6.73 7.66
C LYS A 24 -1.90 6.63 7.63
N GLN A 25 -2.55 7.09 8.70
CA GLN A 25 -4.02 7.11 8.89
C GLN A 25 -4.69 8.44 8.49
N GLU A 26 -3.89 9.44 8.10
CA GLU A 26 -4.45 10.67 7.54
C GLU A 26 -3.83 10.88 6.17
N ILE A 27 -4.64 10.64 5.14
CA ILE A 27 -4.26 10.82 3.74
C ILE A 27 -4.72 12.21 3.31
N ASN A 28 -3.80 13.01 2.79
CA ASN A 28 -4.12 14.29 2.19
C ASN A 28 -4.12 14.18 0.65
N ALA A 29 -4.61 15.23 -0.03
CA ALA A 29 -4.70 15.26 -1.49
C ALA A 29 -3.36 15.02 -2.20
N TYR A 30 -2.25 15.45 -1.61
CA TYR A 30 -0.91 15.22 -2.17
C TYR A 30 -0.50 13.75 -2.08
N ASP A 31 -0.80 13.06 -0.97
CA ASP A 31 -0.53 11.64 -0.81
C ASP A 31 -1.31 10.80 -1.85
N LEU A 32 -2.61 11.09 -2.04
CA LEU A 32 -3.41 10.40 -3.04
C LEU A 32 -2.91 10.68 -4.46
N LYS A 33 -2.49 11.91 -4.75
CA LYS A 33 -1.90 12.23 -6.06
C LYS A 33 -0.70 11.34 -6.35
N ARG A 34 0.19 11.12 -5.37
CA ARG A 34 1.35 10.23 -5.54
C ARG A 34 0.96 8.77 -5.77
N VAL A 35 -0.05 8.27 -5.05
CA VAL A 35 -0.61 6.93 -5.29
C VAL A 35 -1.13 6.81 -6.71
N LEU A 36 -1.91 7.79 -7.18
CA LEU A 36 -2.50 7.78 -8.52
C LEU A 36 -1.45 7.88 -9.62
N GLU A 37 -0.40 8.67 -9.43
CA GLU A 37 0.74 8.74 -10.37
C GLU A 37 1.42 7.37 -10.48
N ARG A 38 1.71 6.72 -9.35
CA ARG A 38 2.33 5.38 -9.36
C ARG A 38 1.39 4.32 -9.94
N PHE A 39 0.11 4.34 -9.58
CA PHE A 39 -0.90 3.46 -10.15
C PHE A 39 -0.98 3.59 -11.67
N ALA A 40 -1.02 4.83 -12.19
CA ALA A 40 -1.06 5.07 -13.63
C ALA A 40 0.18 4.53 -14.35
N GLN A 41 1.38 4.78 -13.80
CA GLN A 41 2.64 4.25 -14.34
C GLN A 41 2.63 2.72 -14.36
N ASN A 42 2.25 2.08 -13.26
CA ASN A 42 2.21 0.63 -13.15
C ASN A 42 1.17 0.04 -14.11
N ARG A 43 -0.02 0.63 -14.22
CA ARG A 43 -1.06 0.18 -15.16
C ARG A 43 -0.60 0.23 -16.61
N ILE A 44 0.08 1.31 -17.02
CA ILE A 44 0.67 1.42 -18.37
C ILE A 44 1.76 0.35 -18.55
N GLN A 45 2.68 0.23 -17.59
CA GLN A 45 3.76 -0.75 -17.67
C GLN A 45 3.24 -2.18 -17.75
N THR A 46 2.24 -2.53 -16.95
CA THR A 46 1.56 -3.83 -16.98
C THR A 46 0.94 -4.10 -18.35
N GLY A 47 0.29 -3.12 -18.97
CA GLY A 47 -0.24 -3.26 -20.32
C GLY A 47 0.85 -3.46 -21.38
N LEU A 48 1.99 -2.77 -21.25
CA LEU A 48 3.13 -2.90 -22.16
C LEU A 48 3.89 -4.22 -21.99
N MET A 49 3.93 -4.76 -20.77
CA MET A 49 4.65 -5.99 -20.42
C MET A 49 3.73 -7.21 -20.34
N ALA A 50 2.50 -7.11 -20.84
CA ALA A 50 1.52 -8.18 -20.78
C ALA A 50 2.05 -9.43 -21.50
N ASP A 51 2.23 -10.52 -20.74
CA ASP A 51 2.66 -11.82 -21.23
C ASP A 51 1.48 -12.79 -21.10
N THR A 52 1.16 -13.53 -22.15
CA THR A 52 0.09 -14.53 -22.15
C THR A 52 0.36 -15.69 -21.20
N LYS A 53 1.60 -15.84 -20.71
CA LYS A 53 2.02 -16.89 -19.78
C LYS A 53 1.95 -16.49 -18.32
N ARG A 54 1.71 -15.21 -17.99
CA ARG A 54 1.68 -14.71 -16.61
C ARG A 54 0.36 -14.02 -16.31
N PRO A 55 -0.20 -14.21 -15.10
CA PRO A 55 -1.39 -13.47 -14.71
C PRO A 55 -1.07 -11.97 -14.67
N THR A 56 -1.94 -11.19 -15.31
CA THR A 56 -1.86 -9.73 -15.29
C THR A 56 -2.55 -9.21 -14.03
N PRO A 57 -1.91 -8.36 -13.22
CA PRO A 57 -2.54 -7.82 -12.02
C PRO A 57 -3.75 -6.96 -12.39
N SER A 58 -4.78 -7.01 -11.57
CA SER A 58 -5.98 -6.18 -11.75
C SER A 58 -5.73 -4.73 -11.32
N ASP A 59 -6.57 -3.80 -11.78
CA ASP A 59 -6.49 -2.40 -11.36
C ASP A 59 -6.62 -2.25 -9.83
N ILE A 60 -7.38 -3.13 -9.17
CA ILE A 60 -7.47 -3.23 -7.70
C ILE A 60 -6.08 -3.51 -7.10
N GLN A 61 -5.41 -4.55 -7.57
CA GLN A 61 -4.10 -4.96 -7.06
C GLN A 61 -3.06 -3.86 -7.28
N LEU A 62 -3.06 -3.24 -8.46
CA LEU A 62 -2.14 -2.16 -8.79
C LEU A 62 -2.34 -0.92 -7.90
N PHE A 63 -3.58 -0.56 -7.59
CA PHE A 63 -3.86 0.57 -6.70
C PHE A 63 -3.48 0.26 -5.24
N GLU A 64 -3.80 -0.94 -4.75
CA GLU A 64 -3.48 -1.35 -3.38
C GLU A 64 -1.96 -1.47 -3.17
N GLU A 65 -1.23 -1.99 -4.16
CA GLU A 65 0.25 -1.98 -4.15
C GLU A 65 0.81 -0.56 -4.12
N ALA A 66 0.24 0.37 -4.90
CA ALA A 66 0.66 1.78 -4.86
C ALA A 66 0.44 2.42 -3.49
N CYS A 67 -0.68 2.09 -2.81
CA CYS A 67 -0.92 2.52 -1.42
C CYS A 67 0.13 1.94 -0.46
N ASP A 68 0.47 0.66 -0.60
CA ASP A 68 1.44 -0.02 0.26
C ASP A 68 2.86 0.56 0.12
N VAL A 69 3.28 0.91 -1.09
CA VAL A 69 4.58 1.54 -1.34
C VAL A 69 4.72 2.86 -0.58
N TYR A 70 3.67 3.66 -0.54
CA TYR A 70 3.65 4.92 0.22
C TYR A 70 3.19 4.76 1.67
N ARG A 71 2.99 3.51 2.13
CA ARG A 71 2.54 3.16 3.48
C ARG A 71 1.24 3.88 3.87
N LEU A 72 0.31 4.00 2.94
CA LEU A 72 -0.99 4.64 3.17
C LEU A 72 -2.06 3.61 3.52
N SER A 73 -3.04 4.02 4.32
CA SER A 73 -4.24 3.24 4.63
C SER A 73 -5.09 3.03 3.37
N ILE A 74 -5.22 1.78 2.90
CA ILE A 74 -6.07 1.45 1.74
C ILE A 74 -7.53 1.89 1.94
N PRO A 75 -8.18 1.65 3.10
CA PRO A 75 -9.56 2.09 3.33
C PRO A 75 -9.74 3.60 3.20
N GLU A 76 -8.80 4.40 3.74
CA GLU A 76 -8.86 5.85 3.63
C GLU A 76 -8.56 6.34 2.21
N ALA A 77 -7.60 5.70 1.52
CA ALA A 77 -7.26 6.05 0.14
C ALA A 77 -8.45 5.79 -0.78
N LYS A 78 -9.15 4.66 -0.57
CA LYS A 78 -10.43 4.34 -1.22
C LYS A 78 -11.51 5.38 -0.93
N ALA A 79 -11.69 5.74 0.34
CA ALA A 79 -12.71 6.71 0.74
C ALA A 79 -12.45 8.09 0.12
N MET A 80 -11.20 8.54 0.13
CA MET A 80 -10.83 9.82 -0.47
C MET A 80 -10.92 9.77 -2.00
N LEU A 81 -10.51 8.67 -2.63
CA LEU A 81 -10.68 8.46 -4.07
C LEU A 81 -12.17 8.48 -4.48
N LYS A 82 -13.05 7.79 -3.73
CA LYS A 82 -14.49 7.78 -3.99
C LYS A 82 -15.09 9.18 -3.86
N LYS A 83 -14.60 9.98 -2.91
CA LYS A 83 -15.00 11.37 -2.69
C LYS A 83 -14.52 12.31 -3.80
N ASP A 84 -13.25 12.20 -4.19
CA ASP A 84 -12.60 13.14 -5.11
C ASP A 84 -12.89 12.81 -6.58
N ASN A 85 -12.97 11.51 -6.92
CA ASN A 85 -13.21 11.03 -8.27
C ASN A 85 -13.94 9.68 -8.26
N LYS A 86 -15.26 9.74 -8.10
CA LYS A 86 -16.15 8.57 -8.11
C LYS A 86 -16.01 7.72 -9.38
N ALA A 87 -15.87 8.33 -10.54
CA ALA A 87 -15.75 7.59 -11.80
C ALA A 87 -14.46 6.75 -11.84
N LEU A 88 -13.33 7.30 -11.37
CA LEU A 88 -12.09 6.54 -11.25
C LEU A 88 -12.20 5.43 -10.21
N TYR A 89 -12.82 5.70 -9.05
CA TYR A 89 -13.12 4.68 -8.06
C TYR A 89 -13.90 3.50 -8.66
N GLU A 90 -15.00 3.78 -9.36
CA GLU A 90 -15.85 2.76 -9.99
C GLU A 90 -15.11 2.00 -11.09
N SER A 91 -14.19 2.66 -11.82
CA SER A 91 -13.37 1.97 -12.83
C SER A 91 -12.38 0.97 -12.22
N ILE A 92 -11.95 1.20 -10.98
CA ILE A 92 -11.00 0.33 -10.27
C ILE A 92 -11.74 -0.77 -9.49
N TYR A 93 -12.82 -0.42 -8.78
CA TYR A 93 -13.49 -1.30 -7.81
C TYR A 93 -14.88 -1.81 -8.26
N GLY A 94 -15.45 -1.25 -9.32
CA GLY A 94 -16.81 -1.55 -9.77
C GLY A 94 -17.89 -0.70 -9.07
N ASN A 95 -19.15 -0.97 -9.42
CA ASN A 95 -20.33 -0.36 -8.81
C ASN A 95 -20.72 -1.11 -7.52
N GLU A 96 -20.07 -0.77 -6.42
CA GLU A 96 -20.50 -1.12 -5.05
C GLU A 96 -21.10 0.09 -4.30
#